data_AF-A0A812UCY2-F1
#
_entry.id   AF-A0A812UCY2-F1
#
_cell.length_a   1.000
_cell.length_b   1.000
_cell.length_c   1.000
_cell.angle_alpha   90.00
_cell.angle_beta   90.00
_cell.angle_gamma   90.00
#
_symmetry.space_group_name_H-M   'P 1'
#
loop_
_entity.id
_entity.type
_entity.pdbx_description
1 polymer ?
#
loop_
_entity_poly.entity_id
_entity_poly.type
_entity_poly.pdbx_seq_one_letter_code
_entity_poly.pdbx_strand_id
1 'polypeptide(L)'
;MVQTGAKGSKVNQSQVSCCLGQQELEGRLPPLMSTQRSLPCFAVRDLSNRTRGYIADRFLTGIRPQEFFFHCMAGREGLVDTAVKTSRSGYLQRCLVKHLEALKVSYDHTVRDSDGSVLQFLYGEDCRQVG
;
A
#
# COMPACT_ATOMS: atom_id res chain seq x y z
N MET A 1 17.35 15.27 -4.44
CA MET A 1 16.30 14.59 -3.63
C MET A 1 16.08 13.15 -4.06
N VAL A 2 15.66 12.88 -5.30
CA VAL A 2 15.46 11.49 -5.77
C VAL A 2 16.79 10.72 -5.86
N GLN A 3 17.83 11.28 -6.50
CA GLN A 3 19.14 10.64 -6.61
C GLN A 3 19.84 10.43 -5.25
N THR A 4 19.57 11.31 -4.29
CA THR A 4 20.16 11.25 -2.95
C THR A 4 19.40 10.31 -2.03
N GLY A 5 18.28 9.71 -2.47
CA GLY A 5 17.46 8.78 -1.68
C GLY A 5 16.65 9.42 -0.55
N ALA A 6 16.65 10.76 -0.43
CA ALA A 6 16.04 11.44 0.72
C ALA A 6 14.50 11.37 0.69
N LYS A 7 13.89 11.73 -0.45
CA LYS A 7 12.44 11.69 -0.63
C LYS A 7 12.06 11.71 -2.11
N GLY A 8 11.00 10.98 -2.43
CA GLY A 8 10.44 10.87 -3.77
C GLY A 8 11.15 9.83 -4.63
N SER A 9 10.44 9.33 -5.62
CA SER A 9 10.89 8.32 -6.57
C SER A 9 10.89 8.86 -8.01
N LYS A 10 11.45 8.09 -8.95
CA LYS A 10 11.36 8.37 -10.39
C LYS A 10 9.90 8.49 -10.85
N VAL A 11 8.98 7.74 -10.24
CA VAL A 11 7.54 7.81 -10.53
C VAL A 11 6.99 9.18 -10.13
N ASN A 12 7.33 9.67 -8.94
CA ASN A 12 6.86 10.99 -8.49
C ASN A 12 7.37 12.10 -9.42
N GLN A 13 8.64 12.04 -9.83
CA GLN A 13 9.20 12.99 -10.79
C GLN A 13 8.47 12.96 -12.13
N SER A 14 8.14 11.76 -12.63
CA SER A 14 7.38 11.56 -13.87
C SER A 14 5.95 12.09 -13.78
N GLN A 15 5.25 11.86 -12.66
CA GLN A 15 3.88 12.34 -12.46
C GLN A 15 3.80 13.88 -12.43
N VAL A 16 4.84 14.53 -11.90
CA VAL A 16 4.92 16.00 -11.91
C VAL A 16 5.23 16.53 -13.32
N SER A 17 6.17 15.91 -14.04
CA SER A 17 6.77 16.50 -15.25
C SER A 17 6.24 15.96 -16.59
N CYS A 18 5.78 14.71 -16.61
CA CYS A 18 5.45 13.96 -17.83
C CYS A 18 3.96 13.62 -17.91
N CYS A 19 3.49 12.62 -17.17
CA CYS A 19 2.09 12.20 -17.10
C CYS A 19 1.81 11.40 -15.81
N LEU A 20 0.54 11.38 -15.37
CA LEU A 20 0.11 10.59 -14.22
C LEU A 20 0.02 9.08 -14.53
N GLY A 21 -0.40 8.73 -15.74
CA GLY A 21 -0.56 7.35 -16.18
C GLY A 21 -1.93 6.75 -15.85
N GLN A 22 -2.01 5.42 -15.89
CA GLN A 22 -3.23 4.65 -15.68
C GLN A 22 -3.67 4.72 -14.21
N GLN A 23 -4.93 5.11 -13.96
CA GLN A 23 -5.57 4.97 -12.65
C GLN A 23 -6.33 3.64 -12.62
N GLU A 24 -6.07 2.85 -11.59
CA GLU A 24 -6.73 1.56 -11.36
C GLU A 24 -7.55 1.64 -10.07
N LEU A 25 -8.63 0.85 -10.04
CA LEU A 25 -9.46 0.61 -8.87
C LEU A 25 -9.48 -0.89 -8.59
N GLU A 26 -9.03 -1.30 -7.40
CA GLU A 26 -8.92 -2.71 -7.01
C GLU A 26 -8.12 -3.57 -8.02
N GLY A 27 -7.09 -2.97 -8.64
CA GLY A 27 -6.27 -3.62 -9.68
C GLY A 27 -6.97 -3.79 -11.03
N ARG A 28 -8.07 -3.08 -11.27
CA ARG A 28 -8.83 -3.10 -12.52
C ARG A 28 -9.02 -1.68 -13.06
N LEU A 29 -9.38 -1.58 -14.34
CA LEU A 29 -9.80 -0.31 -14.93
C LEU A 29 -11.09 0.20 -14.26
N PRO A 30 -11.31 1.52 -14.20
CA PRO A 30 -12.53 2.09 -13.67
C PRO A 30 -13.79 1.44 -14.26
N PRO A 31 -14.75 1.02 -13.42
CA PRO A 31 -15.92 0.30 -13.90
C PRO A 31 -16.84 1.22 -14.71
N LEU A 32 -17.57 0.62 -15.65
CA LEU A 32 -18.62 1.32 -16.38
C LEU A 32 -19.87 1.44 -15.51
N MET A 33 -20.55 2.57 -15.63
CA MET A 33 -21.90 2.75 -15.09
C MET A 33 -22.89 1.83 -15.83
N SER A 34 -24.09 1.64 -15.28
CA SER A 34 -25.17 0.87 -15.92
C SER A 34 -25.52 1.36 -17.33
N THR A 35 -25.28 2.65 -17.60
CA THR A 35 -25.45 3.31 -18.91
C THR A 35 -24.33 3.02 -19.91
N GLN A 36 -23.37 2.14 -19.59
CA GLN A 36 -22.19 1.81 -20.40
C GLN A 36 -21.29 3.02 -20.69
N ARG A 37 -21.28 4.00 -19.79
CA ARG A 37 -20.37 5.16 -19.77
C ARG A 37 -19.48 5.06 -18.54
N SER A 38 -18.24 5.55 -18.60
CA SER A 38 -17.40 5.66 -17.41
C SER A 38 -17.74 6.89 -16.57
N LEU A 39 -18.04 8.02 -17.22
CA LEU A 39 -18.59 9.22 -16.59
C LEU A 39 -19.71 9.80 -17.46
N PRO A 40 -20.67 10.57 -16.90
CA PRO A 40 -21.79 11.15 -17.64
C PRO A 40 -21.38 12.04 -18.83
N CYS A 41 -20.21 12.67 -18.72
CA CYS A 41 -19.63 13.54 -19.74
C CYS A 41 -19.00 12.81 -20.94
N PHE A 42 -18.84 11.49 -20.87
CA PHE A 42 -18.33 10.69 -21.98
C PHE A 42 -19.46 10.08 -22.81
N ALA A 43 -19.14 9.77 -24.08
CA ALA A 43 -20.07 9.08 -24.97
C ALA A 43 -20.32 7.63 -24.50
N VAL A 44 -21.49 7.09 -24.86
CA VAL A 44 -21.86 5.70 -24.57
C VAL A 44 -20.88 4.77 -25.27
N ARG A 45 -20.30 3.80 -24.54
CA ARG A 45 -19.36 2.80 -25.07
C ARG A 45 -18.09 3.38 -25.71
N ASP A 46 -17.64 4.56 -25.30
CA ASP A 46 -16.34 5.07 -25.71
C ASP A 46 -15.21 4.25 -25.05
N LEU A 47 -14.40 3.60 -25.88
CA LEU A 47 -13.29 2.71 -25.49
C LEU A 47 -11.94 3.42 -25.41
N SER A 48 -11.90 4.74 -25.55
CA SER A 48 -10.65 5.49 -25.47
C SER A 48 -9.95 5.32 -24.11
N ASN A 49 -8.61 5.36 -24.09
CA ASN A 49 -7.86 5.15 -22.84
C ASN A 49 -8.25 6.16 -21.75
N ARG A 50 -8.63 7.39 -22.13
CA ARG A 50 -9.09 8.43 -21.19
C ARG A 50 -10.38 8.08 -20.49
N THR A 51 -11.35 7.44 -21.17
CA THR A 51 -12.59 7.01 -20.51
C THR A 51 -12.34 5.89 -19.52
N ARG A 52 -11.27 5.11 -19.73
CA ARG A 52 -10.84 4.02 -18.85
C ARG A 52 -9.78 4.44 -17.83
N GLY A 53 -9.67 5.73 -17.50
CA GLY A 53 -8.84 6.20 -16.38
C GLY A 53 -7.36 6.47 -16.70
N TYR A 54 -6.97 6.48 -17.98
CA TYR A 54 -5.61 6.90 -18.36
C TYR A 54 -5.47 8.42 -18.39
N ILE A 55 -4.56 8.96 -17.58
CA ILE A 55 -4.29 10.40 -17.47
C ILE A 55 -2.98 10.74 -18.18
N ALA A 56 -3.11 11.34 -19.36
CA ALA A 56 -1.96 11.79 -20.16
C ALA A 56 -1.38 13.13 -19.65
N ASP A 57 -2.18 13.90 -18.90
CA ASP A 57 -1.75 15.17 -18.32
C ASP A 57 -0.90 14.96 -17.06
N ARG A 58 -0.30 16.05 -16.58
CA ARG A 58 0.70 16.08 -15.50
C ARG A 58 0.35 17.13 -14.47
N PHE A 59 0.84 16.97 -13.24
CA PHE A 59 0.57 17.94 -12.18
C PHE A 59 1.07 19.34 -12.51
N LEU A 60 2.19 19.48 -13.25
CA LEU A 60 2.75 20.79 -13.61
C LEU A 60 1.82 21.65 -14.46
N THR A 61 1.10 21.06 -15.42
CA THR A 61 0.20 21.80 -16.33
C THR A 61 -1.25 21.77 -15.89
N GLY A 62 -1.57 21.01 -14.84
CA GLY A 62 -2.94 20.74 -14.41
C GLY A 62 -3.56 19.53 -15.11
N ILE A 63 -4.64 19.04 -14.50
CA ILE A 63 -5.37 17.84 -14.91
C ILE A 63 -6.81 18.23 -15.26
N ARG A 64 -7.38 17.63 -16.30
CA ARG A 64 -8.79 17.86 -16.66
C ARG A 64 -9.75 17.38 -15.57
N PRO A 65 -10.93 18.00 -15.41
CA PRO A 65 -11.89 17.62 -14.36
C PRO A 65 -12.30 16.14 -14.38
N GLN A 66 -12.47 15.54 -15.57
CA GLN A 66 -12.84 14.13 -15.72
C GLN A 66 -11.72 13.19 -15.24
N GLU A 67 -10.48 13.52 -15.59
CA GLU A 67 -9.27 12.77 -15.20
C GLU A 67 -8.98 12.95 -13.71
N PHE A 68 -9.19 14.16 -13.18
CA PHE A 68 -9.05 14.45 -11.76
C PHE A 68 -10.01 13.61 -10.91
N PHE A 69 -11.24 13.38 -11.39
CA PHE A 69 -12.19 12.51 -10.71
C PHE A 69 -11.68 11.06 -10.63
N PHE A 70 -11.13 10.50 -11.71
CA PHE A 70 -10.51 9.17 -11.68
C PHE A 70 -9.30 9.12 -10.74
N HIS A 71 -8.48 10.16 -10.73
CA HIS A 71 -7.36 10.26 -9.79
C HIS A 71 -7.82 10.26 -8.33
N CYS A 72 -8.87 11.01 -8.01
CA CYS A 72 -9.47 11.03 -6.68
C CYS A 72 -10.10 9.68 -6.28
N MET A 73 -10.68 8.94 -7.23
CA MET A 73 -11.19 7.59 -6.96
C MET A 73 -10.07 6.65 -6.50
N ALA A 74 -8.95 6.61 -7.25
CA ALA A 74 -7.79 5.80 -6.88
C ALA A 74 -7.14 6.29 -5.57
N GLY A 75 -7.06 7.60 -5.37
CA GLY A 75 -6.58 8.19 -4.12
C GLY A 75 -7.42 7.80 -2.90
N ARG A 76 -8.74 7.74 -3.05
CA ARG A 76 -9.66 7.32 -1.97
C ARG A 76 -9.45 5.86 -1.58
N GLU A 77 -9.22 4.97 -2.54
CA GLU A 77 -8.90 3.57 -2.27
C GLU A 77 -7.66 3.47 -1.38
N GLY A 78 -6.59 4.20 -1.72
CA GLY A 78 -5.36 4.21 -0.91
C GLY A 78 -5.56 4.74 0.52
N LEU A 79 -6.42 5.76 0.69
CA LEU A 79 -6.76 6.28 2.03
C LEU A 79 -7.53 5.26 2.86
N VAL A 80 -8.52 4.58 2.27
CA VAL A 80 -9.30 3.54 2.94
C VAL A 80 -8.41 2.35 3.29
N ASP A 81 -7.58 1.90 2.36
CA ASP A 81 -6.63 0.80 2.57
C ASP A 81 -5.66 1.10 3.72
N THR A 82 -5.15 2.32 3.79
CA THR A 82 -4.31 2.77 4.90
C THR A 82 -5.06 2.68 6.23
N ALA A 83 -6.29 3.16 6.31
CA ALA A 83 -7.09 3.14 7.53
C ALA A 83 -7.44 1.71 8.00
N VAL A 84 -7.68 0.79 7.06
CA VAL A 84 -7.97 -0.61 7.39
C VAL A 84 -6.69 -1.37 7.77
N LYS A 85 -5.60 -1.16 7.04
CA LYS A 85 -4.32 -1.82 7.32
C LYS A 85 -3.75 -1.44 8.67
N THR A 86 -3.88 -0.18 9.10
CA THR A 86 -3.37 0.27 10.41
C THR A 86 -4.06 -0.44 11.57
N SER A 87 -5.38 -0.58 11.53
CA SER A 87 -6.13 -1.26 12.60
C SER A 87 -5.79 -2.75 12.66
N ARG A 88 -5.70 -3.43 11.52
CA ARG A 88 -5.37 -4.86 11.44
C ARG A 88 -3.93 -5.15 11.85
N SER A 89 -2.97 -4.36 11.37
CA SER A 89 -1.55 -4.56 11.71
C SER A 89 -1.30 -4.30 13.20
N GLY A 90 -1.91 -3.25 13.77
CA GLY A 90 -1.80 -2.96 15.20
C GLY A 90 -2.40 -4.05 16.09
N TYR A 91 -3.57 -4.59 15.73
CA TYR A 91 -4.16 -5.71 16.48
C TYR A 91 -3.31 -6.98 16.37
N LEU A 92 -2.84 -7.32 15.16
CA LEU A 92 -1.95 -8.46 14.96
C LEU A 92 -0.67 -8.32 15.79
N GLN A 93 -0.05 -7.14 15.79
CA GLN A 93 1.12 -6.85 16.62
C GLN A 93 0.83 -7.09 18.10
N ARG A 94 -0.31 -6.60 18.62
CA ARG A 94 -0.70 -6.82 20.02
C ARG A 94 -0.86 -8.32 20.33
N CYS A 95 -1.51 -9.07 19.44
CA CYS A 95 -1.66 -10.51 19.61
C CYS A 95 -0.30 -11.20 19.67
N LEU A 96 0.60 -10.91 18.73
CA LEU A 96 1.95 -11.50 18.70
C LEU A 96 2.73 -11.17 19.97
N VAL A 97 2.73 -9.90 20.39
CA VAL A 97 3.41 -9.48 21.62
C VAL A 97 2.84 -10.22 22.83
N LYS A 98 1.51 -10.32 22.97
CA LYS A 98 0.89 -10.99 24.11
C LYS A 98 1.10 -12.49 24.17
N HIS A 99 1.26 -13.17 23.03
CA HIS A 99 1.59 -14.60 23.03
C HIS A 99 3.08 -14.86 23.27
N LEU A 100 3.95 -13.90 22.97
CA LEU A 100 5.41 -14.06 23.06
C LEU A 100 6.04 -13.34 24.27
N GLU A 101 5.27 -12.60 25.08
CA GLU A 101 5.80 -11.76 26.17
C GLU A 101 6.42 -12.56 27.32
N ALA A 102 6.00 -13.82 27.51
CA ALA A 102 6.53 -14.70 28.56
C ALA A 102 7.85 -15.36 28.17
N LEU A 103 8.22 -15.32 26.88
CA LEU A 103 9.41 -16.00 26.37
C LEU A 103 10.68 -15.26 26.80
N LYS A 104 11.59 -16.01 27.42
CA LYS A 104 12.89 -15.48 27.87
C LYS A 104 14.02 -16.44 27.53
N VAL A 105 15.19 -15.86 27.26
CA VAL A 105 16.44 -16.62 27.17
C VAL A 105 16.95 -16.88 28.58
N SER A 106 17.15 -18.16 28.92
CA SER A 106 17.72 -18.59 30.20
C SER A 106 19.25 -18.61 30.13
N TYR A 107 19.92 -18.68 31.28
CA TYR A 107 21.39 -18.65 31.37
C TYR A 107 22.09 -19.81 30.64
N ASP A 108 21.37 -20.91 30.38
CA ASP A 108 21.81 -22.06 29.59
C ASP A 108 21.60 -21.89 28.09
N HIS A 109 21.30 -20.67 27.63
CA HIS A 109 21.01 -20.31 26.24
C HIS A 109 19.74 -20.93 25.64
N THR A 110 18.92 -21.59 26.45
CA THR A 110 17.61 -22.10 26.04
C THR A 110 16.56 -20.99 26.07
N VAL A 111 15.58 -21.05 25.16
CA VAL A 111 14.39 -20.19 25.21
C VAL A 111 13.29 -20.93 25.96
N ARG A 112 12.81 -20.33 27.05
CA ARG A 112 11.80 -20.93 27.93
C ARG A 112 10.58 -20.03 28.09
N ASP A 113 9.43 -20.66 28.29
CA ASP A 113 8.19 -20.00 28.66
C ASP A 113 8.11 -19.75 30.18
N SER A 114 7.07 -19.05 30.65
CA SER A 114 6.85 -18.77 32.08
C SER A 114 6.72 -20.04 32.93
N ASP A 115 6.17 -21.11 32.35
CA ASP A 115 5.94 -22.39 33.02
C ASP A 115 7.20 -23.28 33.07
N GLY A 116 8.33 -22.80 32.51
CA GLY A 116 9.60 -23.51 32.49
C GLY A 116 9.76 -24.52 31.35
N SER A 117 8.77 -24.64 30.46
CA SER A 117 8.86 -25.43 29.23
C SER A 117 9.92 -24.86 28.27
N VAL A 118 10.71 -25.74 27.66
CA VAL A 118 11.74 -25.36 26.69
C VAL A 118 11.13 -25.34 25.29
N LEU A 119 11.20 -24.20 24.61
CA LEU A 119 10.72 -24.03 23.23
C LEU A 119 11.86 -24.14 22.21
N GLN A 120 13.03 -23.60 22.54
CA GLN A 120 14.24 -23.74 21.73
C GLN A 120 15.43 -24.11 22.64
N PHE A 121 16.23 -25.09 22.22
CA PHE A 121 17.45 -25.48 22.93
C PHE A 121 18.58 -24.47 22.76
N LEU A 122 18.54 -23.69 21.68
CA LEU A 122 19.54 -22.69 21.34
C LEU A 122 18.83 -21.46 20.79
N TYR A 123 19.04 -20.30 21.40
CA TYR A 123 18.46 -19.04 20.92
C TYR A 123 18.83 -18.78 19.46
N GLY A 124 17.83 -18.58 18.59
CA GLY A 124 18.05 -18.25 17.18
C GLY A 124 18.74 -19.36 16.36
N GLU A 125 18.85 -20.58 16.91
CA GLU A 125 19.61 -21.71 16.34
C GLU A 125 21.12 -21.43 16.13
N ASP A 126 21.63 -20.28 16.57
CA ASP A 126 23.03 -19.88 16.41
C ASP A 126 23.61 -19.19 17.67
N CYS A 127 22.82 -19.01 18.72
CA CYS A 127 23.19 -18.31 19.95
C CYS A 127 23.69 -16.87 19.74
N ARG A 128 23.35 -16.23 18.62
CA ARG A 128 23.83 -14.89 18.30
C ARG A 128 22.74 -13.85 18.48
N GLN A 129 23.14 -12.71 19.01
CA GLN A 129 22.28 -11.54 19.04
C GLN A 129 22.19 -10.97 17.63
N VAL A 130 20.96 -10.77 17.15
CA VAL A 130 20.72 -10.05 15.89
C VAL A 130 20.93 -8.56 16.16
N GLY A 131 21.96 -7.98 15.53
CA GLY A 131 22.30 -6.55 15.57
C GLY A 131 22.40 -5.99 14.17
#